data_AF-A0A969CI39-F1
#
_entry.id   AF-A0A969CI39-F1
#
_cell.length_a   1.000
_cell.length_b   1.000
_cell.length_c   1.000
_cell.angle_alpha   90.00
_cell.angle_beta   90.00
_cell.angle_gamma   90.00
#
_symmetry.space_group_name_H-M   'P 1'
#
loop_
_entity.id
_entity.type
_entity.pdbx_description
1 polymer ?
#
loop_
_entity_poly.entity_id
_entity_poly.type
_entity_poly.pdbx_seq_one_letter_code
_entity_poly.pdbx_strand_id
1 'polypeptide(L)'
;MVVDRGIDYHTIVKIESLPAAWLPRQVDRNDASCWKQCIKGEYFGASWDGRIDLFSQETIPPQVGDIALFEAVVAVHRRTDIPENPIEIREYVRLSHAGMVESPEKLPRLVWVSAKYKTTLKGLGRQYRYALKGAPLWEKSISGCVRSGRAGGEGRLCIVDEDHPILVVES
;
A
#
# COMPACT_ATOMS: atom_id res chain seq x y z
N MET A 1 -26.83 15.76 -4.45
CA MET A 1 -26.53 15.09 -3.17
C MET A 1 -25.15 14.47 -3.31
N VAL A 2 -24.11 15.28 -3.06
CA VAL A 2 -22.71 14.84 -3.10
C VAL A 2 -22.45 14.24 -1.73
N VAL A 3 -22.25 12.92 -1.68
CA VAL A 3 -21.90 12.24 -0.44
C VAL A 3 -20.46 12.63 -0.15
N ASP A 4 -20.29 13.55 0.79
CA ASP A 4 -19.08 13.74 1.53
C ASP A 4 -18.65 12.37 2.09
N ARG A 5 -17.61 11.79 1.51
CA ARG A 5 -16.89 10.64 2.08
C ARG A 5 -15.46 11.08 2.38
N GLY A 6 -15.32 12.18 3.12
CA GLY A 6 -14.16 12.41 3.96
C GLY A 6 -14.08 11.32 5.03
N ILE A 7 -13.59 10.13 4.65
CA ILE A 7 -13.07 9.18 5.63
C ILE A 7 -11.56 9.38 5.63
N ASP A 8 -11.12 10.42 6.35
CA ASP A 8 -9.74 10.50 6.80
C ASP A 8 -9.58 9.43 7.89
N TYR A 9 -9.18 8.23 7.49
CA TYR A 9 -8.81 7.20 8.44
C TYR A 9 -7.47 7.60 9.06
N HIS A 10 -7.53 8.08 10.31
CA HIS A 10 -6.36 8.43 11.10
C HIS A 10 -6.23 7.45 12.26
N THR A 11 -5.08 6.81 12.38
CA THR A 11 -4.80 5.93 13.52
C THR A 11 -3.30 5.92 13.81
N ILE A 12 -2.94 5.63 15.05
CA ILE A 12 -1.54 5.39 15.41
C ILE A 12 -1.26 3.90 15.15
N VAL A 13 -0.16 3.61 14.44
CA VAL A 13 0.27 2.27 14.11
C VAL A 13 1.73 2.05 14.49
N LYS A 14 2.07 0.79 14.77
CA LYS A 14 3.46 0.33 14.76
C LYS A 14 3.81 -0.19 13.37
N ILE A 15 4.89 0.31 12.77
CA ILE A 15 5.34 -0.16 11.46
C ILE A 15 6.09 -1.48 11.61
N GLU A 16 5.53 -2.57 11.10
CA GLU A 16 6.20 -3.88 11.12
C GLU A 16 6.83 -4.24 9.78
N SER A 17 6.24 -3.82 8.67
CA SER A 17 6.87 -3.98 7.36
C SER A 17 6.36 -2.95 6.35
N LEU A 18 7.23 -2.62 5.39
CA LEU A 18 6.96 -1.64 4.34
C LEU A 18 7.19 -2.28 2.96
N PRO A 19 6.45 -1.84 1.92
CA PRO A 19 6.49 -2.46 0.60
C PRO A 19 7.76 -2.19 -0.20
N ALA A 20 8.44 -1.08 0.06
CA ALA A 20 9.61 -0.66 -0.71
C ALA A 20 10.58 0.19 0.14
N ALA A 21 11.70 0.58 -0.46
CA ALA A 21 12.58 1.59 0.12
C ALA A 21 11.99 2.99 -0.07
N TRP A 22 12.28 3.89 0.87
CA TRP A 22 11.98 5.31 0.72
C TRP A 22 12.91 5.96 -0.28
N LEU A 23 12.34 6.77 -1.16
CA LEU A 23 13.08 7.60 -2.10
C LEU A 23 12.79 9.07 -1.80
N PRO A 24 13.79 9.96 -1.85
CA PRO A 24 13.55 11.39 -1.74
C PRO A 24 12.74 11.83 -2.96
N ARG A 25 11.70 12.62 -2.70
CA ARG A 25 10.86 13.23 -3.72
C ARG A 25 10.97 14.73 -3.59
N GLN A 26 11.66 15.33 -4.55
CA GLN A 26 11.59 16.75 -4.81
C GLN A 26 10.62 16.93 -5.96
N VAL A 27 9.47 17.54 -5.71
CA VAL A 27 8.55 17.95 -6.78
C VAL A 27 8.81 19.43 -7.05
N ASP A 28 8.36 19.93 -8.20
CA ASP A 28 8.59 21.29 -8.71
C ASP A 28 8.44 22.42 -7.66
N ARG A 29 8.93 23.62 -7.98
CA ARG A 29 9.22 24.79 -7.10
C ARG A 29 8.25 25.13 -5.94
N ASN A 30 7.03 24.60 -5.89
CA ASN A 30 6.02 24.91 -4.90
C ASN A 30 5.64 23.77 -3.95
N ASP A 31 6.13 22.54 -4.16
CA ASP A 31 5.82 21.40 -3.30
C ASP A 31 6.90 21.20 -2.23
N ALA A 32 6.47 20.89 -1.00
CA ALA A 32 7.40 20.54 0.07
C ALA A 32 8.16 19.24 -0.27
N SER A 33 9.47 19.24 -0.03
CA SER A 33 10.28 18.02 -0.08
C SER A 33 9.67 16.95 0.82
N CYS A 34 9.57 15.72 0.31
CA CYS A 34 9.03 14.60 1.07
C CYS A 34 9.74 13.30 0.71
N TRP A 35 9.54 12.29 1.54
CA TRP A 35 9.88 10.91 1.23
C TRP A 35 8.70 10.23 0.58
N LYS A 36 9.00 9.35 -0.39
CA LYS A 36 7.99 8.56 -1.08
C LYS A 36 8.38 7.09 -1.16
N GLN A 37 7.41 6.21 -0.89
CA GLN A 37 7.42 4.85 -1.44
C GLN A 37 6.35 4.75 -2.53
N CYS A 38 6.68 4.09 -3.62
CA CYS A 38 5.74 3.80 -4.69
C CYS A 38 5.88 2.33 -5.07
N ILE A 39 4.84 1.55 -4.80
CA ILE A 39 4.77 0.19 -5.29
C ILE A 39 3.58 0.07 -6.24
N LYS A 40 3.83 -0.54 -7.39
CA LYS A 40 2.84 -0.82 -8.42
C LYS A 40 2.74 -2.32 -8.59
N GLY A 41 1.62 -2.79 -9.10
CA GLY A 41 1.46 -4.22 -9.39
C GLY A 41 2.50 -4.77 -10.38
N GLU A 42 3.24 -3.90 -11.11
CA GLU A 42 4.38 -4.29 -11.95
C GLU A 42 5.44 -5.09 -11.17
N TYR A 43 5.51 -4.85 -9.85
CA TYR A 43 6.30 -5.67 -8.92
C TYR A 43 6.06 -7.19 -9.09
N PHE A 44 4.86 -7.59 -9.52
CA PHE A 44 4.47 -8.98 -9.75
C PHE A 44 4.47 -9.40 -11.23
N GLY A 45 4.72 -8.49 -12.18
CA GLY A 45 4.82 -8.83 -13.60
C GLY A 45 4.48 -7.71 -14.58
N ALA A 46 4.24 -8.07 -15.84
CA ALA A 46 4.09 -7.10 -16.94
C ALA A 46 2.65 -6.54 -17.07
N SER A 47 1.65 -7.30 -16.64
CA SER A 47 0.28 -6.83 -16.48
C SER A 47 0.08 -6.54 -15.00
N TRP A 48 -0.49 -5.39 -14.66
CA TRP A 48 -0.61 -4.96 -13.29
C TRP A 48 -1.87 -4.16 -13.04
N ASP A 49 -2.33 -4.23 -11.80
CA ASP A 49 -3.43 -3.45 -11.25
C ASP A 49 -3.03 -2.88 -9.89
N GLY A 50 -3.58 -1.72 -9.59
CA GLY A 50 -3.34 -1.02 -8.34
C GLY A 50 -1.96 -0.37 -8.22
N ARG A 51 -1.92 0.59 -7.30
CA ARG A 51 -0.72 1.31 -6.91
C ARG A 51 -0.89 1.77 -5.47
N ILE A 52 0.15 1.62 -4.67
CA ILE A 52 0.22 2.16 -3.32
C ILE A 52 1.34 3.19 -3.31
N ASP A 53 0.99 4.43 -3.00
CA ASP A 53 1.96 5.48 -2.70
C ASP A 53 1.89 5.80 -1.21
N LEU A 54 3.04 5.73 -0.54
CA LEU A 54 3.24 6.19 0.82
C LEU A 54 4.06 7.47 0.78
N PHE A 55 3.70 8.43 1.61
CA PHE A 55 4.38 9.70 1.76
C PHE A 55 4.76 9.97 3.21
N SER A 56 5.85 10.67 3.40
CA SER A 56 6.21 11.25 4.69
C SER A 56 6.89 12.58 4.48
N GLN A 57 6.49 13.59 5.26
CA GLN A 57 7.11 14.93 5.25
C GLN A 57 8.17 15.08 6.33
N GLU A 58 8.49 13.99 7.03
CA GLU A 58 9.52 13.96 8.06
C GLU A 58 10.91 14.19 7.47
N THR A 59 11.81 14.75 8.28
CA THR A 59 13.22 14.92 7.89
C THR A 59 13.89 13.56 7.63
N ILE A 60 13.52 12.54 8.42
CA ILE A 60 13.99 11.16 8.30
C ILE A 60 12.78 10.29 7.94
N PRO A 61 12.86 9.42 6.93
CA PRO A 61 11.73 8.61 6.54
C PRO A 61 11.39 7.56 7.63
N PRO A 62 10.10 7.27 7.87
CA PRO A 62 9.68 6.25 8.83
C PRO A 62 10.30 4.88 8.56
N GLN A 63 10.75 4.19 9.59
CA GLN A 63 11.40 2.89 9.53
C GLN A 63 10.54 1.79 10.15
N VAL A 64 10.90 0.54 9.87
CA VAL A 64 10.36 -0.62 10.60
C VAL A 64 10.73 -0.49 12.08
N GLY A 65 9.75 -0.67 12.96
CA GLY A 65 9.86 -0.48 14.40
C GLY A 65 9.32 0.86 14.90
N ASP A 66 9.18 1.85 14.01
CA ASP A 66 8.66 3.16 14.38
C ASP A 66 7.17 3.12 14.72
N ILE A 67 6.76 4.07 15.56
CA ILE A 67 5.35 4.38 15.81
C ILE A 67 5.00 5.59 14.96
N ALA A 68 3.99 5.42 14.10
CA ALA A 68 3.59 6.44 13.14
C ALA A 68 2.10 6.76 13.26
N LEU A 69 1.76 8.02 13.04
CA LEU A 69 0.42 8.43 12.67
C LEU A 69 0.20 8.02 11.21
N PHE A 70 -0.71 7.10 10.99
CA PHE A 70 -1.19 6.67 9.69
C PHE A 70 -2.39 7.50 9.28
N GLU A 71 -2.38 8.00 8.05
CA GLU A 71 -3.50 8.70 7.44
C GLU A 71 -3.76 8.19 6.02
N ALA A 72 -4.98 7.74 5.74
CA ALA A 72 -5.45 7.50 4.38
C ALA A 72 -6.00 8.82 3.81
N VAL A 73 -5.33 9.34 2.78
CA VAL A 73 -5.63 10.64 2.17
C VAL A 73 -6.18 10.46 0.78
N VAL A 74 -7.36 11.03 0.50
CA VAL A 74 -7.93 11.08 -0.85
C VAL A 74 -7.62 12.43 -1.49
N ALA A 75 -6.93 12.41 -2.62
CA ALA A 75 -6.55 13.59 -3.38
C ALA A 75 -7.22 13.59 -4.75
N VAL A 76 -7.68 14.78 -5.15
CA VAL A 76 -8.32 15.01 -6.44
C VAL A 76 -7.29 15.65 -7.37
N HIS A 77 -6.84 14.91 -8.38
CA HIS A 77 -5.93 15.38 -9.41
C HIS A 77 -6.69 15.83 -10.64
N ARG A 78 -6.37 17.01 -11.17
CA ARG A 78 -6.81 17.42 -12.49
C ARG A 78 -5.72 17.08 -13.51
N ARG A 79 -6.08 16.33 -14.54
CA ARG A 79 -5.19 16.07 -15.67
C ARG A 79 -5.25 17.23 -16.65
N THR A 80 -4.26 18.11 -16.56
CA THR A 80 -4.10 19.27 -17.44
C THR A 80 -3.70 18.89 -18.87
N ASP A 81 -3.32 17.63 -19.10
CA ASP A 81 -2.87 17.10 -20.37
C ASP A 81 -3.99 16.55 -21.27
N ILE A 82 -5.25 16.60 -20.83
CA ILE A 82 -6.41 16.11 -21.58
C ILE A 82 -7.42 17.27 -21.77
N PRO A 83 -7.93 17.52 -23.01
CA PRO A 83 -8.81 18.66 -23.30
C PRO A 83 -10.08 18.74 -22.43
N GLU A 84 -10.59 17.58 -22.01
CA GLU A 84 -11.80 17.46 -21.17
C GLU A 84 -11.50 17.59 -19.66
N ASN A 85 -10.23 17.73 -19.27
CA ASN A 85 -9.76 17.82 -17.88
C ASN A 85 -10.44 16.81 -16.94
N PRO A 86 -10.32 15.49 -17.19
CA PRO A 86 -10.92 14.51 -16.33
C PRO A 86 -10.33 14.63 -14.92
N ILE A 87 -11.23 14.55 -13.94
CA ILE A 87 -10.89 14.51 -12.53
C ILE A 87 -10.42 13.09 -12.20
N GLU A 88 -9.16 12.94 -11.81
CA GLU A 88 -8.59 11.70 -11.33
C GLU A 88 -8.55 11.72 -9.80
N ILE A 89 -9.34 10.87 -9.16
CA ILE A 89 -9.29 10.68 -7.71
C ILE A 89 -8.21 9.65 -7.41
N ARG A 90 -7.28 9.98 -6.52
CA ARG A 90 -6.22 9.09 -6.06
C ARG A 90 -6.20 9.04 -4.56
N GLU A 91 -5.98 7.86 -4.03
CA GLU A 91 -5.79 7.65 -2.61
C GLU A 91 -4.31 7.41 -2.31
N TYR A 92 -3.83 7.98 -1.21
CA TYR A 92 -2.46 7.90 -0.75
C TYR A 92 -2.43 7.57 0.74
N VAL A 93 -1.29 7.07 1.20
CA VAL A 93 -1.02 6.90 2.62
C VAL A 93 0.00 7.95 3.04
N ARG A 94 -0.26 8.67 4.13
CA ARG A 94 0.71 9.53 4.80
C ARG A 94 1.11 8.88 6.12
N LEU A 95 2.42 8.87 6.37
CA LEU A 95 3.02 8.44 7.62
C LEU A 95 3.79 9.61 8.23
N SER A 96 3.44 9.95 9.46
CA SER A 96 4.10 10.99 10.27
C SER A 96 4.46 10.44 11.64
N HIS A 97 5.40 11.07 12.35
CA HIS A 97 5.78 10.61 13.68
C HIS A 97 4.63 10.80 14.69
N ALA A 98 4.27 9.75 15.45
CA ALA A 98 3.17 9.82 16.41
C ALA A 98 3.56 10.40 17.79
N GLY A 99 4.86 10.60 18.05
CA GLY A 99 5.36 10.95 19.38
C GLY A 99 5.39 9.77 20.35
N MET A 100 5.44 10.05 21.66
CA MET A 100 5.46 9.02 22.69
C MET A 100 4.07 8.40 22.91
N VAL A 101 4.04 7.07 23.02
CA VAL A 101 2.84 6.28 23.31
C VAL A 101 3.11 5.35 24.48
N GLU A 102 2.18 5.26 25.43
CA GLU A 102 2.35 4.53 26.69
C GLU A 102 2.38 3.00 26.54
N SER A 103 1.73 2.44 25.52
CA SER A 103 1.64 0.98 25.30
C SER A 103 1.80 0.62 23.82
N PRO A 104 3.00 0.76 23.25
CA PRO A 104 3.26 0.56 21.83
C PRO A 104 3.04 -0.88 21.35
N GLU A 105 3.07 -1.86 22.25
CA GLU A 105 2.83 -3.27 21.99
C GLU A 105 1.36 -3.61 21.71
N LYS A 106 0.43 -2.74 22.15
CA LYS A 106 -1.02 -2.91 21.92
C LYS A 106 -1.52 -2.16 20.68
N LEU A 107 -0.63 -1.44 20.00
CA LEU A 107 -1.01 -0.69 18.81
C LEU A 107 -1.30 -1.66 17.65
N PRO A 108 -2.26 -1.31 16.77
CA PRO A 108 -2.39 -2.00 15.51
C PRO A 108 -1.12 -1.82 14.68
N ARG A 109 -0.86 -2.79 13.81
CA ARG A 109 0.40 -2.94 13.08
C ARG A 109 0.18 -2.63 11.61
N LEU A 110 1.04 -1.79 11.04
CA LEU A 110 1.12 -1.58 9.60
C LEU A 110 2.05 -2.64 9.00
N VAL A 111 1.48 -3.50 8.16
CA VAL A 111 2.18 -4.62 7.55
C VAL A 111 2.04 -4.61 6.03
N TRP A 112 3.14 -4.85 5.34
CA TRP A 112 3.18 -5.29 3.96
C TRP A 112 3.21 -6.82 3.89
N VAL A 113 2.27 -7.40 3.15
CA VAL A 113 2.19 -8.85 2.91
C VAL A 113 2.01 -9.11 1.44
N SER A 114 2.63 -10.17 0.91
CA SER A 114 2.46 -10.57 -0.48
C SER A 114 2.29 -12.07 -0.64
N ALA A 115 1.49 -12.46 -1.62
CA ALA A 115 1.30 -13.85 -2.02
C ALA A 115 1.63 -13.98 -3.51
N LYS A 116 2.34 -15.06 -3.87
CA LYS A 116 2.74 -15.35 -5.25
C LYS A 116 2.12 -16.66 -5.71
N TYR A 117 1.94 -16.78 -7.02
CA TYR A 117 1.50 -18.02 -7.63
C TYR A 117 2.34 -18.34 -8.87
N LYS A 118 2.42 -19.63 -9.18
CA LYS A 118 2.99 -20.14 -10.43
C LYS A 118 2.23 -21.37 -10.93
N THR A 119 1.80 -21.30 -12.18
CA THR A 119 1.24 -22.42 -12.94
C THR A 119 2.30 -22.98 -13.89
N THR A 120 2.35 -24.30 -14.04
CA THR A 120 3.39 -24.96 -14.87
C THR A 120 3.25 -24.67 -16.37
N LEU A 121 4.34 -24.91 -17.10
CA LEU A 121 4.35 -25.06 -18.56
C LEU A 121 3.61 -26.36 -18.93
N LYS A 122 2.59 -26.25 -19.79
CA LYS A 122 1.90 -27.33 -20.53
C LYS A 122 1.80 -28.68 -19.79
N GLY A 123 0.71 -28.87 -19.04
CA GLY A 123 0.20 -30.21 -18.71
C GLY A 123 0.49 -30.77 -17.31
N LEU A 124 1.24 -30.05 -16.45
CA LEU A 124 1.61 -30.54 -15.11
C LEU A 124 0.82 -29.87 -13.95
N GLY A 125 -0.22 -29.09 -14.24
CA GLY A 125 -1.07 -28.46 -13.22
C GLY A 125 -0.44 -27.24 -12.51
N ARG A 126 -0.97 -26.89 -11.33
CA ARG A 126 -0.50 -25.76 -10.52
C ARG A 126 0.79 -26.15 -9.78
N GLN A 127 1.81 -25.31 -9.80
CA GLN A 127 3.09 -25.59 -9.14
C GLN A 127 3.05 -25.15 -7.67
N TYR A 128 2.62 -23.91 -7.44
CA TYR A 128 2.23 -23.39 -6.14
C TYR A 128 1.24 -22.25 -6.35
N ARG A 129 0.37 -22.02 -5.39
CA ARG A 129 -0.55 -20.88 -5.41
C ARG A 129 -0.83 -20.45 -3.98
N TYR A 130 -0.38 -19.25 -3.65
CA TYR A 130 -0.75 -18.61 -2.39
C TYR A 130 -1.77 -17.51 -2.66
N ALA A 131 -2.62 -17.26 -1.67
CA ALA A 131 -3.58 -16.18 -1.67
C ALA A 131 -3.52 -15.44 -0.33
N LEU A 132 -3.93 -14.17 -0.34
CA LEU A 132 -4.12 -13.37 0.88
C LEU A 132 -5.58 -13.49 1.33
N LYS A 133 -5.79 -13.85 2.60
CA LYS A 133 -7.13 -13.94 3.23
C LYS A 133 -7.11 -13.23 4.58
N GLY A 134 -8.26 -12.74 5.01
CA GLY A 134 -8.41 -12.02 6.27
C GLY A 134 -9.30 -10.80 6.10
N ALA A 135 -9.50 -10.08 7.20
CA ALA A 135 -10.29 -8.87 7.26
C ALA A 135 -9.52 -7.83 8.09
N PRO A 136 -8.44 -7.26 7.53
CA PRO A 136 -7.67 -6.23 8.23
C PRO A 136 -8.52 -4.98 8.49
N LEU A 137 -8.14 -4.18 9.49
CA LEU A 137 -8.81 -2.91 9.82
C LEU A 137 -8.82 -1.94 8.63
N TRP A 138 -7.75 -1.97 7.85
CA TRP A 138 -7.61 -1.22 6.61
C TRP A 138 -6.71 -2.02 5.66
N GLU A 139 -6.96 -1.96 4.36
CA GLU A 139 -6.06 -2.50 3.35
C GLU A 139 -6.04 -1.68 2.07
N LYS A 140 -4.90 -1.76 1.38
CA LYS A 140 -4.77 -1.37 -0.02
C LYS A 140 -3.96 -2.41 -0.78
N SER A 141 -4.46 -2.81 -1.94
CA SER A 141 -3.90 -3.91 -2.71
C SER A 141 -3.27 -3.46 -4.02
N ILE A 142 -2.32 -4.27 -4.48
CA ILE A 142 -1.79 -4.28 -5.84
C ILE A 142 -1.74 -5.73 -6.32
N SER A 143 -1.82 -5.92 -7.62
CA SER A 143 -1.61 -7.25 -8.20
C SER A 143 -0.93 -7.16 -9.55
N GLY A 144 -0.34 -8.26 -9.99
CA GLY A 144 0.20 -8.34 -11.33
C GLY A 144 0.59 -9.74 -11.72
N CYS A 145 0.81 -9.92 -13.01
CA CYS A 145 1.26 -11.18 -13.57
C CYS A 145 2.15 -10.99 -14.79
N VAL A 146 3.01 -11.98 -15.06
CA VAL A 146 3.79 -12.02 -16.29
C VAL A 146 2.85 -12.20 -17.49
N ARG A 147 3.28 -11.77 -18.69
CA ARG A 147 2.44 -11.80 -19.91
C ARG A 147 1.80 -13.15 -20.23
N SER A 148 2.45 -14.25 -19.86
CA SER A 148 1.90 -15.59 -20.07
C SER A 148 0.76 -15.96 -19.12
N GLY A 149 0.48 -15.13 -18.11
CA GLY A 149 -0.44 -15.42 -17.00
C GLY A 149 0.07 -16.49 -16.03
N ARG A 150 1.23 -17.10 -16.30
CA ARG A 150 1.70 -18.30 -15.59
C ARG A 150 2.33 -18.03 -14.23
N ALA A 151 2.68 -16.79 -13.96
CA ALA A 151 3.26 -16.39 -12.69
C ALA A 151 2.77 -14.98 -12.37
N GLY A 152 2.55 -14.73 -11.10
CA GLY A 152 2.08 -13.43 -10.63
C GLY A 152 1.95 -13.42 -9.13
N GLY A 153 1.26 -12.41 -8.64
CA GLY A 153 1.01 -12.25 -7.23
C GLY A 153 0.12 -11.07 -6.92
N GLU A 154 -0.16 -10.97 -5.63
CA GLU A 154 -0.90 -9.90 -5.00
C GLU A 154 -0.10 -9.44 -3.79
N GLY A 155 -0.12 -8.14 -3.54
CA GLY A 155 0.46 -7.54 -2.35
C GLY A 155 -0.54 -6.60 -1.70
N ARG A 156 -0.57 -6.57 -0.37
CA ARG A 156 -1.43 -5.70 0.41
C ARG A 156 -0.62 -4.97 1.47
N LEU A 157 -0.86 -3.67 1.57
CA LEU A 157 -0.51 -2.90 2.76
C LEU A 157 -1.73 -2.89 3.66
N CYS A 158 -1.59 -3.37 4.89
CA CYS A 158 -2.71 -3.56 5.80
C CYS A 158 -2.41 -2.97 7.18
N ILE A 159 -3.48 -2.56 7.87
CA ILE A 159 -3.46 -2.33 9.32
C ILE A 159 -4.12 -3.54 9.98
N VAL A 160 -3.41 -4.21 10.88
CA VAL A 160 -3.83 -5.46 11.51
C VAL A 160 -3.69 -5.42 13.03
N ASP A 161 -4.55 -6.15 13.72
CA ASP A 161 -4.43 -6.45 15.14
C ASP A 161 -4.64 -7.96 15.37
N GLU A 162 -4.98 -8.38 16.58
CA GLU A 162 -5.24 -9.79 16.91
C GLU A 162 -6.58 -10.29 16.32
N ASP A 163 -7.58 -9.41 16.25
CA ASP A 163 -8.95 -9.73 15.80
C ASP A 163 -9.14 -9.54 14.28
N HIS A 164 -8.27 -8.73 13.66
CA HIS A 164 -8.31 -8.34 12.25
C HIS A 164 -7.03 -8.77 11.52
N PRO A 165 -6.76 -10.09 11.39
CA PRO A 165 -5.52 -10.57 10.81
C PRO A 165 -5.53 -10.54 9.28
N ILE A 166 -4.32 -10.61 8.70
CA ILE A 166 -4.09 -10.98 7.31
C ILE A 166 -3.24 -12.25 7.27
N LEU A 167 -3.62 -13.21 6.42
CA LEU A 167 -3.04 -14.55 6.35
C LEU A 167 -2.62 -14.85 4.91
N VAL A 168 -1.48 -15.52 4.78
CA VAL A 168 -1.04 -16.15 3.52
C VAL A 168 -1.45 -17.61 3.55
N VAL A 169 -2.31 -18.02 2.62
CA VAL A 169 -2.84 -19.40 2.56
C VAL A 169 -2.47 -20.05 1.23
N GLU A 170 -2.18 -21.35 1.27
CA GLU A 170 -2.05 -22.16 0.06
C GLU A 170 -3.45 -22.45 -0.55
N SER A 171 -3.56 -22.50 -1.89
CA SER A 171 -4.83 -22.57 -2.65
C SER A 171 -4.79 -23.53 -3.84
#